data_AF-A0A2C5XIE9-F1
#
_entry.id   AF-A0A2C5XIE9-F1
#
_cell.length_a   1.000
_cell.length_b   1.000
_cell.length_c   1.000
_cell.angle_alpha   90.00
_cell.angle_beta   90.00
_cell.angle_gamma   90.00
#
_symmetry.space_group_name_H-M   'P 1'
#
loop_
_entity.id
_entity.type
_entity.pdbx_description
1 polymer ?
#
loop_
_entity_poly.entity_id
_entity_poly.type
_entity_poly.pdbx_seq_one_letter_code
_entity_poly.pdbx_strand_id
1 'polypeptide(L)'
;MSGALFGVIPIGQAIMTAPSSAISETSLLYAVNNCESVVVCLIPGASLPAQTAAAIYVTSASNFTLASATGQTPDFKLSGAVGPGKESVSIDIKSYLSAEGAVIGISIEAADEVAGKMQQMPLVKSKPGRETTISLAQAIISNAFDFMASFSGTPGPDGVEVVPLKAFENWWKKFESRVRSDPSFLER
;
A
#
# COMPACT_ATOMS: atom_id res chain seq x y z
N MET A 1 8.56 33.13 0.36
CA MET A 1 7.64 32.43 -0.56
C MET A 1 7.45 31.04 0.01
N SER A 2 6.39 30.82 0.81
CA SER A 2 6.05 29.50 1.35
C SER A 2 5.61 28.63 0.18
N GLY A 3 6.51 27.80 -0.35
CA GLY A 3 6.21 26.86 -1.42
C GLY A 3 5.37 25.71 -0.89
N ALA A 4 4.54 25.11 -1.75
CA ALA A 4 3.81 23.90 -1.40
C ALA A 4 4.80 22.80 -0.97
N LEU A 5 4.59 22.22 0.21
CA LEU A 5 5.46 21.18 0.76
C LEU A 5 5.09 19.79 0.22
N PHE A 6 3.79 19.54 0.04
CA PHE A 6 3.26 18.24 -0.34
C PHE A 6 2.52 18.29 -1.68
N GLY A 7 2.69 17.23 -2.44
CA GLY A 7 1.85 16.88 -3.58
C GLY A 7 0.96 15.69 -3.24
N VAL A 8 -0.35 15.85 -3.44
CA VAL A 8 -1.34 14.78 -3.32
C VAL A 8 -1.80 14.42 -4.73
N ILE A 9 -1.62 13.16 -5.13
CA ILE A 9 -1.89 12.67 -6.48
C ILE A 9 -2.99 11.61 -6.39
N PRO A 10 -4.26 11.98 -6.63
CA PRO A 10 -5.31 10.99 -6.79
C PRO A 10 -5.06 10.19 -8.06
N ILE A 11 -5.12 8.85 -7.98
CA ILE A 11 -4.83 8.01 -9.14
C ILE A 11 -5.85 8.29 -10.25
N GLY A 12 -5.35 8.62 -11.44
CA GLY A 12 -6.15 9.00 -12.60
C GLY A 12 -6.54 10.49 -12.67
N GLN A 13 -6.06 11.33 -11.74
CA GLN A 13 -6.35 12.76 -11.70
C GLN A 13 -5.06 13.60 -11.64
N ALA A 14 -5.22 14.93 -11.79
CA ALA A 14 -4.11 15.86 -11.69
C ALA A 14 -3.56 15.94 -10.26
N ILE A 15 -2.26 16.22 -10.14
CA ILE A 15 -1.62 16.49 -8.86
C ILE A 15 -2.22 17.73 -8.19
N MET A 16 -2.48 17.61 -6.90
CA MET A 16 -2.93 18.68 -6.01
C MET A 16 -1.75 19.14 -5.16
N THR A 17 -1.26 20.35 -5.41
CA THR A 17 -0.17 20.97 -4.61
C THR A 17 -0.70 22.01 -3.64
N ALA A 18 -1.88 22.57 -3.91
CA ALA A 18 -2.57 23.48 -3.00
C ALA A 18 -3.52 22.70 -2.07
N PRO A 19 -3.45 22.89 -0.74
CA PRO A 19 -4.39 22.28 0.18
C PRO A 19 -5.79 22.87 -0.02
N SER A 20 -6.82 22.06 0.17
CA SER A 20 -8.22 22.51 0.18
C SER A 20 -8.52 23.37 1.41
N SER A 21 -7.86 23.09 2.53
CA SER A 21 -7.91 23.91 3.74
C SER A 21 -6.61 23.74 4.54
N ALA A 22 -6.12 24.81 5.16
CA ALA A 22 -4.97 24.78 6.05
C ALA A 22 -5.44 25.19 7.45
N ILE A 23 -5.52 24.23 8.37
CA ILE A 23 -5.95 24.47 9.75
C ILE A 23 -4.84 25.17 10.53
N SER A 24 -3.58 24.79 10.25
CA SER A 24 -2.37 25.39 10.79
C SER A 24 -1.24 25.29 9.75
N GLU A 25 -0.06 25.85 10.07
CA GLU A 25 1.12 25.71 9.23
C GLU A 25 1.62 24.25 9.12
N THR A 26 1.26 23.41 10.10
CA THR A 26 1.66 22.00 10.17
C THR A 26 0.53 21.04 9.81
N SER A 27 -0.71 21.51 9.67
CA SER A 27 -1.90 20.67 9.44
C SER A 27 -2.67 21.13 8.20
N LEU A 28 -2.61 20.31 7.16
CA LEU A 28 -3.15 20.57 5.83
C LEU A 28 -4.23 19.54 5.48
N LEU A 29 -5.30 19.97 4.82
CA LEU A 29 -6.38 19.12 4.35
C LEU A 29 -6.48 19.15 2.82
N TYR A 30 -6.69 17.97 2.22
CA TYR A 30 -6.92 17.79 0.80
C TYR A 30 -8.20 16.98 0.60
N ALA A 31 -9.19 17.56 -0.06
CA ALA A 31 -10.41 16.85 -0.45
C ALA A 31 -10.17 16.12 -1.78
N VAL A 32 -10.42 14.81 -1.79
CA VAL A 32 -10.26 13.96 -2.97
C VAL A 32 -11.57 13.27 -3.29
N ASN A 33 -11.97 13.32 -4.56
CA ASN A 33 -13.23 12.77 -5.04
C ASN A 33 -12.94 11.73 -6.12
N ASN A 34 -13.80 10.72 -6.28
CA ASN A 34 -13.75 9.78 -7.42
C ASN A 34 -12.38 9.10 -7.64
N CYS A 35 -11.69 8.68 -6.58
CA CYS A 35 -10.44 7.93 -6.67
C CYS A 35 -10.36 6.86 -5.57
N GLU A 36 -9.81 5.71 -5.90
CA GLU A 36 -9.66 4.59 -4.96
C GLU A 36 -8.33 4.59 -4.21
N SER A 37 -7.34 5.29 -4.76
CA SER A 37 -6.00 5.34 -4.20
C SER A 37 -5.38 6.70 -4.46
N VAL A 38 -4.49 7.10 -3.56
CA VAL A 38 -3.82 8.39 -3.59
C VAL A 38 -2.35 8.21 -3.23
N VAL A 39 -1.49 8.95 -3.91
CA VAL A 39 -0.07 9.07 -3.56
C VAL A 39 0.17 10.42 -2.91
N VAL A 40 0.79 10.42 -1.74
CA VAL A 40 1.25 11.65 -1.08
C VAL A 40 2.77 11.68 -1.14
N CYS A 41 3.35 12.78 -1.62
CA CYS A 41 4.79 12.96 -1.75
C CYS A 41 5.24 14.36 -1.36
N LEU A 42 6.52 14.50 -1.01
CA LEU A 42 7.17 15.81 -0.94
C LEU A 42 7.37 16.36 -2.36
N ILE A 43 7.16 17.66 -2.54
CA ILE A 43 7.47 18.31 -3.82
C ILE A 43 8.99 18.38 -3.98
N PRO A 44 9.55 18.19 -5.20
CA PRO A 44 10.98 18.31 -5.43
C PRO A 44 11.55 19.63 -4.91
N GLY A 45 12.57 19.55 -4.07
CA GLY A 45 13.21 20.71 -3.44
C GLY A 45 12.52 21.19 -2.14
N ALA A 46 11.38 20.62 -1.75
CA ALA A 46 10.81 20.81 -0.43
C ALA A 46 11.46 19.85 0.58
N SER A 47 11.80 20.36 1.76
CA SER A 47 12.31 19.56 2.87
C SER A 47 11.48 19.79 4.12
N LEU A 48 11.16 18.72 4.83
CA LEU A 48 10.56 18.83 6.15
C LEU A 48 11.56 19.46 7.15
N PRO A 49 11.08 20.15 8.19
CA PRO A 49 11.91 20.60 9.29
C PRO A 49 12.74 19.45 9.90
N ALA A 50 13.89 19.78 10.49
CA ALA A 50 14.77 18.78 11.10
C ALA A 50 14.02 17.96 12.16
N GLN A 51 14.25 16.64 12.16
CA GLN A 51 13.62 15.67 13.08
C GLN A 51 12.07 15.59 13.00
N THR A 52 11.47 16.01 11.88
CA THR A 52 10.02 15.90 11.68
C THR A 52 9.65 14.91 10.58
N ALA A 53 8.43 14.38 10.66
CA ALA A 53 7.79 13.56 9.66
C ALA A 53 6.33 14.01 9.48
N ALA A 54 5.78 13.78 8.29
CA ALA A 54 4.40 14.05 7.98
C ALA A 54 3.56 12.79 8.17
N ALA A 55 2.69 12.78 9.18
CA ALA A 55 1.67 11.76 9.37
C ALA A 55 0.49 12.05 8.44
N ILE A 56 -0.02 11.01 7.78
CA ILE A 56 -1.12 11.11 6.83
C ILE A 56 -2.31 10.36 7.38
N TYR A 57 -3.41 11.10 7.54
CA TYR A 57 -4.67 10.62 8.05
C TYR A 57 -5.75 10.69 6.97
N VAL A 58 -6.70 9.78 7.00
CA VAL A 58 -7.81 9.74 6.06
C VAL A 58 -9.13 9.62 6.82
N THR A 59 -10.13 10.35 6.35
CA THR A 59 -11.53 10.23 6.80
C THR A 59 -12.47 10.37 5.60
N SER A 60 -13.73 9.97 5.76
CA SER A 60 -14.73 10.20 4.72
C SER A 60 -15.19 11.65 4.70
N ALA A 61 -15.53 12.19 3.52
CA ALA A 61 -16.04 13.55 3.42
C ALA A 61 -17.34 13.75 4.20
N SER A 62 -18.17 12.70 4.31
CA SER A 62 -19.39 12.73 5.10
C SER A 62 -19.11 12.80 6.61
N ASN A 63 -18.14 12.02 7.13
CA ASN A 63 -17.75 12.07 8.54
C ASN A 63 -17.16 13.45 8.87
N PHE A 64 -16.28 13.97 8.00
CA PHE A 64 -15.70 15.29 8.16
C PHE A 64 -16.76 16.40 8.24
N THR A 65 -17.73 16.36 7.33
CA THR A 65 -18.81 17.37 7.28
C THR A 65 -19.73 17.26 8.49
N LEU A 66 -20.12 16.04 8.89
CA LEU A 66 -20.95 15.81 10.07
C LEU A 66 -20.26 16.28 11.35
N ALA A 67 -19.00 15.90 11.56
CA ALA A 67 -18.23 16.29 12.74
C ALA A 67 -18.03 17.81 12.80
N SER A 68 -17.74 18.44 11.65
CA SER A 68 -17.63 19.90 11.56
C SER A 68 -18.93 20.61 11.90
N ALA A 69 -20.09 20.07 11.50
CA ALA A 69 -21.40 20.63 11.80
C ALA A 69 -21.82 20.46 13.26
N THR A 70 -21.42 19.37 13.91
CA THR A 70 -21.73 19.09 15.33
C THR A 70 -20.68 19.63 16.31
N GLY A 71 -19.60 20.24 15.82
CA GLY A 71 -18.49 20.72 16.63
C GLY A 71 -17.64 19.58 17.24
N GLN A 72 -17.74 18.38 16.68
CA GLN A 72 -16.95 17.21 17.09
C GLN A 72 -15.67 17.10 16.24
N THR A 73 -14.67 16.38 16.76
CA THR A 73 -13.46 16.08 15.98
C THR A 73 -13.76 14.98 14.96
N PRO A 74 -13.46 15.18 13.66
CA PRO A 74 -13.62 14.12 12.66
C PRO A 74 -12.79 12.88 13.01
N ASP A 75 -13.32 11.70 12.69
CA ASP A 75 -12.64 10.43 12.93
C ASP A 75 -11.59 10.20 11.83
N PHE A 76 -10.38 10.70 12.09
CA PHE A 76 -9.22 10.57 11.22
C PHE A 76 -8.44 9.30 11.55
N LYS A 77 -8.30 8.41 10.56
CA LYS A 77 -7.48 7.20 10.71
C LYS A 77 -6.11 7.40 10.08
N LEU A 78 -5.06 7.16 10.86
CA LEU A 78 -3.70 7.14 10.35
C LEU A 78 -3.62 6.11 9.22
N SER A 79 -3.07 6.52 8.07
CA SER A 79 -3.01 5.70 6.85
C SER A 79 -1.60 5.61 6.26
N GLY A 80 -0.68 6.48 6.70
CA GLY A 80 0.71 6.45 6.27
C GLY A 80 1.54 7.57 6.85
N ALA A 81 2.80 7.62 6.43
CA ALA A 81 3.72 8.68 6.80
C ALA A 81 4.73 8.95 5.67
N VAL A 82 5.18 10.20 5.58
CA VAL A 82 6.24 10.69 4.69
C VAL A 82 7.30 11.36 5.53
N GLY A 83 8.57 11.07 5.31
CA GLY A 83 9.65 11.57 6.15
C GLY A 83 11.05 11.25 5.62
N PRO A 84 12.10 11.51 6.42
CA PRO A 84 13.47 11.19 6.03
C PRO A 84 13.62 9.71 5.65
N GLY A 85 14.06 9.44 4.41
CA GLY A 85 14.21 8.09 3.87
C GLY A 85 12.95 7.52 3.19
N LYS A 86 11.80 8.18 3.29
CA LYS A 86 10.57 7.84 2.57
C LYS A 86 9.80 9.09 2.15
N GLU A 87 10.14 9.61 0.97
CA GLU A 87 9.61 10.88 0.46
C GLU A 87 8.20 10.76 -0.14
N SER A 88 7.67 9.54 -0.27
CA SER A 88 6.33 9.28 -0.77
C SER A 88 5.68 8.05 -0.16
N VAL A 89 4.35 8.04 -0.16
CA VAL A 89 3.54 6.89 0.23
C VAL A 89 2.28 6.79 -0.62
N SER A 90 1.93 5.57 -0.98
CA SER A 90 0.67 5.25 -1.65
C SER A 90 -0.33 4.69 -0.64
N ILE A 91 -1.56 5.20 -0.67
CA ILE A 91 -2.62 4.87 0.28
C ILE A 91 -3.86 4.44 -0.51
N ASP A 92 -4.42 3.29 -0.15
CA ASP A 92 -5.75 2.87 -0.62
C ASP A 92 -6.81 3.54 0.26
N ILE A 93 -7.69 4.31 -0.36
CA ILE A 93 -8.74 5.05 0.33
C ILE A 93 -10.13 4.48 0.11
N LYS A 94 -10.29 3.33 -0.58
CA LYS A 94 -11.60 2.73 -0.90
C LYS A 94 -12.50 2.59 0.33
N SER A 95 -11.93 2.19 1.46
CA SER A 95 -12.67 2.01 2.73
C SER A 95 -13.16 3.31 3.37
N TYR A 96 -12.66 4.47 2.91
CA TYR A 96 -12.97 5.80 3.43
C TYR A 96 -13.78 6.65 2.45
N LEU A 97 -14.08 6.16 1.25
CA LEU A 97 -14.85 6.90 0.26
C LEU A 97 -16.33 6.97 0.66
N SER A 98 -16.87 8.19 0.71
CA SER A 98 -18.31 8.44 0.66
C SER A 98 -18.74 8.88 -0.75
N ALA A 99 -20.04 9.11 -0.95
CA ALA A 99 -20.56 9.73 -2.18
C ALA A 99 -19.95 11.11 -2.47
N GLU A 100 -19.46 11.80 -1.42
CA GLU A 100 -18.83 13.12 -1.49
C GLU A 100 -17.30 13.03 -1.54
N GLY A 101 -16.72 11.82 -1.55
CA GLY A 101 -15.29 11.59 -1.56
C GLY A 101 -14.67 11.31 -0.18
N ALA A 102 -13.38 11.61 -0.06
CA ALA A 102 -12.60 11.45 1.16
C ALA A 102 -11.76 12.70 1.43
N VAL A 103 -11.36 12.89 2.69
CA VAL A 103 -10.51 13.98 3.12
C VAL A 103 -9.20 13.41 3.65
N ILE A 104 -8.10 13.89 3.10
CA ILE A 104 -6.73 13.54 3.49
C ILE A 104 -6.20 14.66 4.37
N GLY A 105 -5.85 14.32 5.60
CA GLY A 105 -5.15 15.20 6.54
C GLY A 105 -3.66 14.91 6.55
N ILE A 106 -2.83 15.92 6.38
CA ILE A 106 -1.37 15.83 6.51
C ILE A 106 -0.97 16.65 7.72
N SER A 107 -0.33 16.02 8.70
CA SER A 107 0.14 16.63 9.94
C SER A 107 1.65 16.47 10.07
N ILE A 108 2.38 17.58 10.17
CA ILE A 108 3.83 17.56 10.42
C ILE A 108 4.06 17.44 11.93
N GLU A 109 4.69 16.35 12.34
CA GLU A 109 4.89 15.96 13.73
C GLU A 109 6.34 15.50 13.96
N ALA A 110 6.74 15.26 15.21
CA ALA A 110 8.08 14.74 15.51
C ALA A 110 8.27 13.34 14.91
N ALA A 111 9.41 13.09 14.29
CA ALA A 111 9.67 11.82 13.58
C ALA A 111 9.52 10.59 14.48
N ASP A 112 9.94 10.70 15.76
CA ASP A 112 9.82 9.62 16.74
C ASP A 112 8.36 9.33 17.12
N GLU A 113 7.51 10.35 17.21
CA GLU A 113 6.08 10.19 17.49
C GLU A 113 5.35 9.51 16.32
N VAL A 114 5.65 9.94 15.09
CA VAL A 114 5.09 9.33 13.88
C VAL A 114 5.54 7.88 13.77
N ALA A 115 6.82 7.58 14.05
CA ALA A 115 7.32 6.21 14.08
C ALA A 115 6.59 5.35 15.12
N GLY A 116 6.35 5.87 16.33
CA GLY A 116 5.57 5.18 17.36
C GLY A 116 4.12 4.92 16.94
N LYS A 117 3.44 5.90 16.33
CA LYS A 117 2.08 5.75 15.80
C LYS A 117 1.98 4.72 14.67
N MET A 118 2.98 4.71 13.78
CA MET A 118 3.06 3.75 12.68
C MET A 118 3.30 2.31 13.17
N GLN A 119 4.02 2.12 14.30
CA GLN A 119 4.21 0.80 14.91
C GLN A 119 2.91 0.24 15.54
N GLN A 120 2.04 1.12 16.04
CA GLN A 120 0.75 0.74 16.63
C GLN A 120 -0.34 0.51 15.59
N MET A 121 -0.10 0.93 14.34
CA MET A 121 -1.01 0.67 13.26
C MET A 121 -1.00 -0.84 12.95
N PRO A 122 -2.15 -1.55 12.95
CA PRO A 122 -2.19 -2.91 12.45
C PRO A 122 -1.62 -2.86 11.04
N LEU A 123 -0.61 -3.69 10.74
CA LEU A 123 0.11 -3.69 9.47
C LEU A 123 -0.88 -3.82 8.29
N VAL A 124 -1.45 -2.71 7.83
CA VAL A 124 -2.00 -2.59 6.50
C VAL A 124 -0.75 -2.59 5.66
N LYS A 125 -0.41 -3.79 5.17
CA LYS A 125 0.69 -4.07 4.26
C LYS A 125 0.67 -3.01 3.17
N SER A 126 1.44 -1.94 3.37
CA SER A 126 1.80 -1.01 2.32
C SER A 126 2.61 -1.86 1.36
N LYS A 127 1.97 -2.38 0.30
CA LYS A 127 2.55 -3.39 -0.61
C LYS A 127 4.00 -2.98 -0.93
N PRO A 128 5.01 -3.64 -0.35
CA PRO A 128 6.35 -3.51 -0.84
C PRO A 128 6.40 -4.58 -1.92
N GLY A 129 6.32 -4.18 -3.18
CA GLY A 129 6.36 -5.07 -4.35
C GLY A 129 7.65 -5.89 -4.50
N ARG A 130 8.41 -6.09 -3.42
CA ARG A 130 9.64 -6.86 -3.33
C ARG A 130 9.52 -8.05 -2.37
N GLU A 131 8.84 -7.88 -1.23
CA GLU A 131 8.56 -9.00 -0.33
C GLU A 131 7.49 -9.92 -0.91
N THR A 132 6.50 -9.35 -1.61
CA THR A 132 5.48 -10.14 -2.33
C THR A 132 6.09 -10.98 -3.44
N THR A 133 7.10 -10.49 -4.15
CA THR A 133 7.74 -11.24 -5.24
C THR A 133 8.56 -12.40 -4.71
N ILE A 134 9.24 -12.23 -3.56
CA ILE A 134 10.01 -13.31 -2.92
C ILE A 134 9.06 -14.37 -2.37
N SER A 135 8.01 -13.99 -1.65
CA SER A 135 7.02 -14.93 -1.13
C SER A 135 6.25 -15.65 -2.25
N LEU A 136 5.96 -14.95 -3.36
CA LEU A 136 5.34 -15.53 -4.55
C LEU A 136 6.28 -16.54 -5.21
N ALA A 137 7.57 -16.19 -5.40
CA ALA A 137 8.56 -17.10 -5.95
C ALA A 137 8.71 -18.36 -5.08
N GLN A 138 8.73 -18.20 -3.76
CA GLN A 138 8.78 -19.31 -2.79
C GLN A 138 7.52 -20.20 -2.88
N ALA A 139 6.32 -19.60 -3.00
CA ALA A 139 5.08 -20.36 -3.18
C ALA A 139 5.04 -21.15 -4.50
N ILE A 140 5.56 -20.56 -5.58
CA ILE A 140 5.70 -21.22 -6.88
C ILE A 140 6.66 -22.42 -6.78
N ILE A 141 7.82 -22.22 -6.15
CA ILE A 141 8.83 -23.28 -5.98
C ILE A 141 8.30 -24.39 -5.07
N SER A 142 7.62 -24.07 -3.98
CA SER A 142 7.03 -25.06 -3.07
C SER A 142 5.97 -25.90 -3.79
N ASN A 143 5.06 -25.27 -4.54
CA ASN A 143 4.04 -25.99 -5.30
C ASN A 143 4.64 -26.92 -6.37
N ALA A 144 5.68 -26.46 -7.07
CA ALA A 144 6.41 -27.27 -8.03
C ALA A 144 7.09 -28.46 -7.35
N PHE A 145 7.74 -28.23 -6.21
CA PHE A 145 8.42 -29.27 -5.44
C PHE A 145 7.46 -30.34 -4.94
N ASP A 146 6.33 -29.96 -4.31
CA ASP A 146 5.34 -30.91 -3.81
C ASP A 146 4.75 -31.79 -4.94
N PHE A 147 4.52 -31.18 -6.12
CA PHE A 147 4.06 -31.93 -7.29
C PHE A 147 5.12 -32.90 -7.80
N MET A 148 6.37 -32.47 -7.95
CA MET A 148 7.45 -33.35 -8.42
C MET A 148 7.78 -34.45 -7.41
N ALA A 149 7.73 -34.13 -6.12
CA ALA A 149 7.90 -35.08 -5.03
C ALA A 149 6.78 -36.14 -5.02
N SER A 150 5.60 -35.88 -5.55
CA SER A 150 4.57 -36.93 -5.70
C SER A 150 4.95 -38.04 -6.71
N PHE A 151 5.98 -37.81 -7.54
CA PHE A 151 6.56 -38.83 -8.43
C PHE A 151 7.82 -39.49 -7.85
N SER A 152 8.27 -39.02 -6.67
CA SER A 152 9.33 -39.67 -5.90
C SER A 152 8.87 -41.08 -5.49
N GLY A 153 9.76 -42.08 -5.60
CA GLY A 153 9.44 -43.49 -5.37
C GLY A 153 9.24 -44.37 -6.61
N THR A 154 9.42 -43.84 -7.84
CA THR A 154 9.52 -44.67 -9.05
C THR A 154 11.01 -44.88 -9.37
N PRO A 155 11.64 -46.01 -8.98
CA PRO A 155 13.07 -46.21 -9.23
C PRO A 155 13.34 -46.25 -10.74
N GLY A 156 14.22 -45.36 -11.22
CA GLY A 156 14.75 -45.43 -12.57
C GLY A 156 15.69 -46.64 -12.75
N PRO A 157 16.15 -46.90 -13.98
CA PRO A 157 17.27 -47.83 -14.18
C PRO A 157 18.43 -47.33 -13.30
N ASP A 158 19.04 -48.23 -12.52
CA ASP A 158 20.10 -47.97 -11.53
C ASP A 158 19.67 -47.40 -10.17
N GLY A 159 18.38 -47.35 -9.84
CA GLY A 159 17.90 -46.97 -8.50
C GLY A 159 18.07 -45.48 -8.18
N VAL A 160 18.38 -44.67 -9.20
CA VAL A 160 18.39 -43.21 -9.10
C VAL A 160 16.96 -42.70 -9.24
N GLU A 161 16.57 -41.82 -8.32
CA GLU A 161 15.30 -41.12 -8.36
C GLU A 161 15.35 -40.05 -9.46
N VAL A 162 14.65 -40.31 -10.56
CA VAL A 162 14.63 -39.41 -11.71
C VAL A 162 13.21 -38.88 -11.91
N VAL A 163 13.05 -37.56 -11.86
CA VAL A 163 11.80 -36.90 -12.24
C VAL A 163 11.74 -36.79 -13.77
N PRO A 164 10.75 -37.42 -14.45
CA PRO A 164 10.66 -37.31 -15.91
C PRO A 164 10.34 -35.86 -16.34
N LEU A 165 11.06 -35.34 -17.34
CA LEU A 165 10.83 -33.99 -17.88
C LEU A 165 9.36 -33.76 -18.30
N LYS A 166 8.68 -34.79 -18.82
CA LYS A 166 7.26 -34.74 -19.18
C LYS A 166 6.33 -34.45 -17.98
N ALA A 167 6.70 -34.85 -16.77
CA ALA A 167 5.93 -34.56 -15.57
C ALA A 167 5.97 -33.05 -15.26
N PHE A 168 7.14 -32.44 -15.38
CA PHE A 168 7.32 -31.00 -15.22
C PHE A 168 6.57 -30.19 -16.28
N GLU A 169 6.65 -30.59 -17.56
CA GLU A 169 5.89 -29.93 -18.64
C GLU A 169 4.37 -29.96 -18.40
N ASN A 170 3.86 -31.09 -17.89
CA ASN A 170 2.44 -31.24 -17.58
C ASN A 170 2.01 -30.41 -16.38
N TRP A 171 2.87 -30.29 -15.37
CA TRP A 171 2.65 -29.37 -14.25
C TRP A 171 2.60 -27.92 -14.74
N TRP A 172 3.59 -27.50 -15.54
CA TRP A 172 3.68 -26.14 -16.06
C TRP A 172 2.41 -25.71 -16.80
N LYS A 173 1.87 -26.57 -17.68
CA LYS A 173 0.61 -26.30 -18.40
C LYS A 173 -0.59 -26.11 -17.44
N LYS A 174 -0.68 -26.91 -16.37
CA LYS A 174 -1.75 -26.80 -15.37
C LYS A 174 -1.59 -25.54 -14.54
N PHE A 175 -0.36 -25.22 -14.14
CA PHE A 175 -0.01 -24.02 -13.41
C PHE A 175 -0.37 -22.75 -14.20
N GLU A 176 0.05 -22.66 -15.47
CA GLU A 176 -0.22 -21.50 -16.33
C GLU A 176 -1.74 -21.28 -16.52
N SER A 177 -2.50 -22.36 -16.73
CA SER A 177 -3.96 -22.28 -16.83
C SER A 177 -4.60 -21.78 -15.52
N ARG A 178 -4.10 -22.24 -14.36
CA ARG A 178 -4.58 -21.81 -13.04
C ARG A 178 -4.25 -20.35 -12.76
N VAL A 179 -3.02 -19.91 -13.02
CA VAL A 179 -2.60 -18.50 -12.86
C VAL A 179 -3.46 -17.57 -13.72
N ARG A 180 -3.73 -17.96 -14.97
CA ARG A 180 -4.56 -17.14 -15.89
C ARG A 180 -6.01 -17.03 -15.42
N SER A 181 -6.57 -18.09 -14.84
CA SER A 181 -7.95 -18.11 -14.36
C SER A 181 -8.13 -17.52 -12.96
N ASP A 182 -7.15 -17.67 -12.08
CA ASP A 182 -7.15 -17.15 -10.72
C ASP A 182 -5.72 -16.80 -10.29
N PRO A 183 -5.28 -15.54 -10.43
CA PRO A 183 -3.95 -15.12 -10.00
C PRO A 183 -3.73 -15.18 -8.48
N SER A 184 -4.81 -15.24 -7.68
CA SER A 184 -4.75 -15.16 -6.21
C SER A 184 -4.46 -16.51 -5.53
N PHE A 185 -4.47 -17.62 -6.28
CA PHE A 185 -4.27 -18.95 -5.69
C PHE A 185 -2.88 -19.17 -5.06
N LEU A 186 -1.89 -18.35 -5.42
CA LEU A 186 -0.54 -18.38 -4.85
C LEU A 186 -0.42 -17.63 -3.51
N GLU A 187 -1.46 -16.90 -3.12
CA GLU A 187 -1.50 -16.11 -1.88
C GLU A 187 -2.27 -16.82 -0.75
N ARG A 188 -2.76 -18.05 -0.99
CA ARG A 188 -3.54 -18.87 -0.03
C ARG A 188 -2.66 -19.95 0.59
#